data_AF-M6F8K9-F1
#
_entry.id   AF-M6F8K9-F1
#
_cell.length_a   1.000
_cell.length_b   1.000
_cell.length_c   1.000
_cell.angle_alpha   90.00
_cell.angle_beta   90.00
_cell.angle_gamma   90.00
#
_symmetry.space_group_name_H-M   'P 1'
#
loop_
_entity.id
_entity.type
_entity.pdbx_description
1 polymer ?
#
loop_
_entity_poly.entity_id
_entity_poly.type
_entity_poly.pdbx_seq_one_letter_code
_entity_poly.pdbx_strand_id
1 'polypeptide(L)'
;MLEYSIFFILPNLDLNQYCPPTEEIPILEPGTYTRYMSEGDTYIFDNRARFQQSAPAGEERIFTFIIQENPGQEVRLTTPKCGTSSIEFKADNDSGLPGQLENVFISLQTPPLPPQRSDFFIKLTTIFGQGNVTFTTPTSPDFKDAH
;
A
#
# COMPACT_ATOMS: atom_id res chain seq x y z
N MET A 1 -24.30 -21.48 43.55
CA MET A 1 -23.79 -21.78 42.21
C MET A 1 -23.25 -20.47 41.66
N LEU A 2 -21.93 -20.32 41.50
CA LEU A 2 -21.35 -19.15 40.85
C LEU A 2 -21.38 -19.41 39.34
N GLU A 3 -22.19 -18.66 38.61
CA GLU A 3 -22.14 -18.64 37.15
C GLU A 3 -20.89 -17.85 36.71
N TYR A 4 -19.91 -18.55 36.16
CA TYR A 4 -18.77 -17.92 35.50
C TYR A 4 -19.20 -17.51 34.10
N SER A 5 -19.52 -16.23 33.92
CA SER A 5 -19.66 -15.65 32.58
C SER A 5 -18.27 -15.55 31.95
N ILE A 6 -17.95 -16.47 31.05
CA ILE A 6 -16.77 -16.36 30.19
C ILE A 6 -17.11 -15.31 29.13
N PHE A 7 -16.65 -14.07 29.35
CA PHE A 7 -16.63 -13.07 28.30
C PHE A 7 -15.48 -13.40 27.35
N PHE A 8 -15.80 -13.98 26.19
CA PHE A 8 -14.90 -13.93 25.05
C PHE A 8 -14.93 -12.49 24.53
N ILE A 9 -13.92 -11.70 24.88
CA ILE A 9 -13.58 -10.54 24.05
C ILE A 9 -13.05 -11.16 22.77
N LEU A 10 -13.88 -11.21 21.72
CA LEU A 10 -13.40 -11.56 20.40
C LEU A 10 -12.24 -10.59 20.10
N PRO A 11 -11.01 -11.09 19.85
CA PRO A 11 -9.97 -10.21 19.34
C PRO A 11 -10.55 -9.56 18.10
N ASN A 12 -10.43 -8.23 18.00
CA ASN A 12 -10.95 -7.39 16.93
C ASN A 12 -10.97 -8.18 15.61
N LEU A 13 -12.11 -8.80 15.30
CA LEU A 13 -12.30 -9.61 14.09
C LEU A 13 -12.55 -8.58 13.01
N ASP A 14 -11.47 -7.88 12.69
CA ASP A 14 -11.35 -7.22 11.43
C ASP A 14 -11.49 -8.36 10.41
N LEU A 15 -12.71 -8.56 9.90
CA LEU A 15 -13.08 -9.53 8.86
C LEU A 15 -12.43 -9.12 7.52
N ASN A 16 -11.19 -8.66 7.60
CA ASN A 16 -10.39 -8.12 6.54
C ASN A 16 -9.48 -9.24 6.05
N GLN A 17 -10.11 -10.22 5.39
CA GLN A 17 -9.46 -11.43 4.90
C GLN A 17 -8.29 -11.14 3.94
N TYR A 18 -8.24 -9.94 3.36
CA TYR A 18 -7.32 -9.59 2.28
C TYR A 18 -6.22 -8.59 2.65
N CYS A 19 -6.23 -8.01 3.86
CA CYS A 19 -5.14 -7.16 4.34
C CYS A 19 -4.89 -7.35 5.84
N PRO A 20 -3.65 -7.15 6.32
CA PRO A 20 -3.36 -7.09 7.74
C PRO A 20 -4.23 -6.05 8.48
N PRO A 21 -4.39 -6.18 9.81
CA PRO A 21 -4.93 -5.10 10.64
C PRO A 21 -4.17 -3.79 10.40
N THR A 22 -4.88 -2.64 10.36
CA THR A 22 -4.28 -1.33 10.04
C THR A 22 -3.17 -0.96 11.02
N GLU A 23 -3.29 -1.38 12.27
CA GLU A 23 -2.36 -1.16 13.37
C GLU A 23 -1.05 -1.93 13.19
N GLU A 24 -1.04 -2.98 12.37
CA GLU A 24 0.13 -3.78 12.02
C GLU A 24 0.80 -3.30 10.71
N ILE A 25 0.12 -2.43 9.94
CA ILE A 25 0.67 -1.88 8.71
C ILE A 25 1.58 -0.68 9.05
N PRO A 26 2.88 -0.73 8.67
CA PRO A 26 3.79 0.36 8.98
C PRO A 26 3.42 1.63 8.20
N ILE A 27 3.46 2.77 8.88
CA ILE A 27 3.42 4.08 8.25
C ILE A 27 4.82 4.40 7.75
N LEU A 28 4.94 4.72 6.46
CA LEU A 28 6.20 5.20 5.88
C LEU A 28 6.13 6.71 5.64
N GLU A 29 7.06 7.41 6.27
CA GLU A 29 7.32 8.82 5.99
C GLU A 29 7.81 9.03 4.54
N PRO A 30 7.79 10.26 4.02
CA PRO A 30 8.45 10.55 2.76
C PRO A 30 9.94 10.27 2.77
N GLY A 31 10.40 9.56 1.74
CA GLY A 31 11.80 9.16 1.63
C GLY A 31 12.02 7.96 0.71
N THR A 32 13.28 7.57 0.62
CA THR A 32 13.75 6.41 -0.14
C THR A 32 14.04 5.27 0.81
N TYR A 33 13.50 4.10 0.48
CA TYR A 33 13.60 2.89 1.27
C TYR A 33 14.15 1.76 0.41
N THR A 34 14.90 0.85 1.03
CA THR A 34 15.40 -0.35 0.36
C THR A 34 14.95 -1.58 1.13
N ARG A 35 14.45 -2.57 0.40
CA ARG A 35 13.99 -3.84 0.97
C ARG A 35 14.41 -5.00 0.08
N TYR A 36 14.94 -6.05 0.69
CA TYR A 36 15.13 -7.32 0.00
C TYR A 36 13.78 -8.01 -0.16
N MET A 37 13.45 -8.42 -1.38
CA MET A 37 12.21 -9.14 -1.70
C MET A 37 12.50 -10.23 -2.73
N SER A 38 11.86 -11.38 -2.59
CA SER A 38 11.88 -12.50 -3.53
C SER A 38 10.52 -12.67 -4.19
N GLU A 39 10.45 -13.44 -5.28
CA GLU A 39 9.21 -13.76 -5.99
C GLU A 39 8.09 -14.20 -5.03
N GLY A 40 6.92 -13.54 -5.16
CA GLY A 40 5.76 -13.75 -4.30
C GLY A 40 5.78 -12.94 -2.99
N ASP A 41 6.91 -12.35 -2.60
CA ASP A 41 6.95 -11.48 -1.43
C ASP A 41 6.12 -10.23 -1.65
N THR A 42 5.41 -9.84 -0.59
CA THR A 42 4.61 -8.64 -0.55
C THR A 42 5.08 -7.72 0.56
N TYR A 43 5.02 -6.42 0.31
CA TYR A 43 5.24 -5.42 1.33
C TYR A 43 4.14 -4.38 1.27
N ILE A 44 3.38 -4.28 2.37
CA ILE A 44 2.29 -3.33 2.51
C ILE A 44 2.71 -2.21 3.45
N PHE A 45 2.38 -0.98 3.10
CA PHE A 45 2.61 0.19 3.94
C PHE A 45 1.51 1.22 3.78
N ASP A 46 1.43 2.09 4.77
CA ASP A 46 0.43 3.12 4.89
C ASP A 46 0.96 4.46 4.36
N ASN A 47 0.18 5.07 3.46
CA ASN A 47 0.51 6.32 2.79
C ASN A 47 0.04 7.58 3.54
N ARG A 48 -0.55 7.44 4.74
CA ARG A 48 -1.14 8.54 5.53
C ARG A 48 -0.19 9.68 5.86
N ALA A 49 1.12 9.44 5.97
CA ALA A 49 2.12 10.49 6.22
C ALA A 49 2.11 11.62 5.17
N ARG A 50 1.51 11.40 3.98
CA ARG A 50 1.53 12.33 2.84
C ARG A 50 0.21 13.08 2.63
N PHE A 51 -0.86 12.61 3.26
CA PHE A 51 -2.11 13.33 3.22
C PHE A 51 -2.02 14.51 4.18
N GLN A 52 -2.12 15.73 3.66
CA GLN A 52 -2.28 16.91 4.50
C GLN A 52 -3.55 16.72 5.35
N GLN A 53 -3.48 16.99 6.65
CA GLN A 53 -4.59 16.80 7.59
C GLN A 53 -5.87 17.59 7.21
N SER A 54 -5.77 18.55 6.29
CA SER A 54 -6.88 19.37 5.82
C SER A 54 -7.64 18.82 4.60
N ALA A 55 -7.20 17.72 4.00
CA ALA A 55 -7.90 17.16 2.85
C ALA A 55 -9.24 16.50 3.27
N PRO A 56 -10.36 16.75 2.56
CA PRO A 56 -11.64 16.06 2.82
C PRO A 56 -11.50 14.55 2.75
N ALA A 57 -12.27 13.82 3.57
CA ALA A 57 -12.36 12.37 3.57
C ALA A 57 -12.72 11.77 2.20
N GLY A 58 -12.02 10.72 1.77
CA GLY A 58 -12.33 9.99 0.54
C GLY A 58 -12.00 10.75 -0.74
N GLU A 59 -11.29 11.87 -0.63
CA GLU A 59 -10.80 12.62 -1.77
C GLU A 59 -9.69 11.84 -2.45
N GLU A 60 -9.87 11.64 -3.75
CA GLU A 60 -8.93 10.92 -4.60
C GLU A 60 -7.79 11.84 -5.06
N ARG A 61 -6.57 11.33 -4.95
CA ARG A 61 -5.32 12.05 -5.22
C ARG A 61 -4.32 11.11 -5.87
N ILE A 62 -3.65 11.58 -6.92
CA ILE A 62 -2.61 10.81 -7.61
C ILE A 62 -1.27 11.03 -6.90
N PHE A 63 -0.49 9.96 -6.76
CA PHE A 63 0.84 9.95 -6.18
C PHE A 63 1.82 9.23 -7.12
N THR A 64 2.91 9.89 -7.47
CA THR A 64 4.01 9.28 -8.21
C THR A 64 5.05 8.68 -7.27
N PHE A 65 5.34 7.39 -7.44
CA PHE A 65 6.40 6.65 -6.76
C PHE A 65 7.54 6.39 -7.73
N ILE A 66 8.75 6.33 -7.20
CA ILE A 66 9.92 5.89 -7.97
C ILE A 66 10.28 4.49 -7.49
N ILE A 67 10.37 3.52 -8.39
CA ILE A 67 10.76 2.14 -8.08
C ILE A 67 12.02 1.82 -8.86
N GLN A 68 13.04 1.36 -8.15
CA GLN A 68 14.27 0.84 -8.70
C GLN A 68 14.37 -0.64 -8.34
N GLU A 69 14.23 -1.47 -9.36
CA GLU A 69 14.27 -2.92 -9.23
C GLU A 69 15.71 -3.44 -9.30
N ASN A 70 15.93 -4.61 -8.71
CA ASN A 70 17.19 -5.33 -8.91
C ASN A 70 17.24 -5.92 -10.34
N PRO A 71 18.41 -6.02 -10.99
CA PRO A 71 18.50 -6.68 -12.30
C PRO A 71 17.90 -8.09 -12.28
N GLY A 72 16.98 -8.35 -13.22
CA GLY A 72 16.27 -9.64 -13.32
C GLY A 72 15.12 -9.82 -12.33
N GLN A 73 14.74 -8.78 -11.59
CA GLN A 73 13.56 -8.73 -10.71
C GLN A 73 12.52 -7.80 -11.30
N GLU A 74 11.25 -8.13 -11.08
CA GLU A 74 10.08 -7.32 -11.44
C GLU A 74 9.20 -7.11 -10.21
N VAL A 75 8.77 -5.88 -9.96
CA VAL A 75 7.99 -5.47 -8.79
C VAL A 75 6.82 -4.62 -9.22
N ARG A 76 5.62 -5.09 -8.87
CA ARG A 76 4.40 -4.33 -9.10
C ARG A 76 4.00 -3.52 -7.89
N LEU A 77 3.63 -2.27 -8.12
CA LEU A 77 2.94 -1.42 -7.15
C LEU A 77 1.43 -1.50 -7.37
N THR A 78 0.70 -1.82 -6.31
CA THR A 78 -0.76 -1.81 -6.29
C THR A 78 -1.31 -1.10 -5.07
N THR A 79 -2.59 -0.77 -5.10
CA THR A 79 -3.38 -0.42 -3.91
C THR A 79 -4.51 -1.42 -3.71
N PRO A 80 -4.64 -2.05 -2.53
CA PRO A 80 -5.64 -3.06 -2.26
C PRO A 80 -6.99 -2.49 -1.81
N LYS A 81 -8.07 -3.20 -2.12
CA LYS A 81 -9.38 -3.06 -1.47
C LYS A 81 -9.39 -3.82 -0.14
N CYS A 82 -8.68 -3.33 0.87
CA CYS A 82 -8.60 -4.02 2.14
C CYS A 82 -9.99 -4.21 2.77
N GLY A 83 -10.32 -5.46 3.09
CA GLY A 83 -11.57 -5.82 3.73
C GLY A 83 -12.17 -7.09 3.15
N THR A 84 -13.23 -6.93 2.37
CA THR A 84 -14.04 -8.02 1.84
C THR A 84 -13.68 -8.42 0.41
N SER A 85 -12.59 -7.89 -0.17
CA SER A 85 -12.21 -8.16 -1.57
C SER A 85 -10.72 -8.36 -1.74
N SER A 86 -10.33 -9.31 -2.61
CA SER A 86 -8.95 -9.49 -3.08
C SER A 86 -8.57 -8.56 -4.23
N ILE A 87 -9.44 -7.60 -4.58
CA ILE A 87 -9.17 -6.66 -5.68
C ILE A 87 -8.03 -5.73 -5.29
N GLU A 88 -7.12 -5.55 -6.23
CA GLU A 88 -6.05 -4.56 -6.16
C GLU A 88 -6.04 -3.75 -7.46
N PHE A 89 -5.82 -2.45 -7.34
CA PHE A 89 -5.64 -1.57 -8.49
C PHE A 89 -4.15 -1.38 -8.72
N LYS A 90 -3.74 -1.49 -9.98
CA LYS A 90 -2.34 -1.37 -10.37
C LYS A 90 -1.98 0.09 -10.52
N ALA A 91 -0.72 0.41 -10.24
CA ALA A 91 -0.15 1.67 -10.69
C ALA A 91 -0.05 1.70 -12.22
N ASP A 92 -0.17 2.90 -12.77
CA ASP A 92 0.10 3.17 -14.17
C ASP A 92 1.61 3.47 -14.36
N ASN A 93 2.07 3.43 -15.62
CA ASN A 93 3.47 3.57 -16.03
C ASN A 93 4.46 2.51 -15.50
N ASP A 94 3.96 1.44 -14.87
CA ASP A 94 4.71 0.19 -14.67
C ASP A 94 5.06 -0.41 -16.05
N SER A 95 6.35 -0.65 -16.31
CA SER A 95 6.81 -1.13 -17.61
C SER A 95 6.57 -2.63 -17.81
N GLY A 96 6.42 -3.39 -16.73
CA GLY A 96 6.34 -4.85 -16.78
C GLY A 96 7.66 -5.54 -17.15
N LEU A 97 8.77 -4.82 -17.15
CA LEU A 97 10.09 -5.29 -17.55
C LEU A 97 11.05 -5.30 -16.36
N PRO A 98 11.90 -6.33 -16.24
CA PRO A 98 12.74 -6.46 -15.05
C PRO A 98 13.89 -5.46 -15.01
N GLY A 99 14.28 -5.12 -13.79
CA GLY A 99 15.47 -4.34 -13.47
C GLY A 99 15.36 -2.87 -13.89
N GLN A 100 14.13 -2.35 -13.97
CA GLN A 100 13.90 -0.98 -14.41
C GLN A 100 13.98 0.02 -13.26
N LEU A 101 14.23 1.26 -13.64
CA LEU A 101 13.96 2.43 -12.83
C LEU A 101 12.70 3.07 -13.39
N GLU A 102 11.63 3.05 -12.61
CA GLU A 102 10.28 3.41 -13.04
C GLU A 102 9.71 4.54 -12.20
N ASN A 103 8.98 5.43 -12.86
CA ASN A 103 8.12 6.40 -12.19
C ASN A 103 6.68 5.95 -12.42
N VAL A 104 6.12 5.28 -11.42
CA VAL A 104 4.76 4.74 -11.48
C VAL A 104 3.82 5.65 -10.70
N PHE A 105 2.61 5.84 -11.18
CA PHE A 105 1.63 6.67 -10.48
C PHE A 105 0.38 5.88 -10.13
N ILE A 106 -0.21 6.19 -8.98
CA ILE A 106 -1.41 5.50 -8.51
C ILE A 106 -2.32 6.48 -7.79
N SER A 107 -3.62 6.24 -7.95
CA SER A 107 -4.65 7.01 -7.29
C SER A 107 -4.94 6.45 -5.91
N LEU A 108 -4.91 7.32 -4.89
CA LEU A 108 -5.16 6.97 -3.50
C LEU A 108 -6.20 7.92 -2.89
N GLN A 109 -6.95 7.42 -1.92
CA GLN A 109 -7.96 8.18 -1.20
C GLN A 109 -7.43 8.73 0.12
N THR A 110 -7.86 9.93 0.48
CA THR A 110 -7.56 10.55 1.78
C THR A 110 -8.32 9.85 2.92
N PRO A 111 -7.68 9.60 4.07
CA PRO A 111 -8.36 9.11 5.28
C PRO A 111 -9.44 10.11 5.76
N PRO A 112 -10.41 9.73 6.62
CA PRO A 112 -10.46 8.57 7.50
C PRO A 112 -11.06 7.33 6.84
N LEU A 113 -10.78 6.18 7.46
CA LEU A 113 -11.20 4.85 7.04
C LEU A 113 -12.73 4.80 6.85
N PRO A 114 -13.24 4.67 5.62
CA PRO A 114 -14.54 4.05 5.42
C PRO A 114 -14.46 2.60 5.95
N PRO A 115 -15.60 1.95 6.23
CA PRO A 115 -15.60 0.53 6.62
C PRO A 115 -14.84 -0.37 5.63
N GLN A 116 -14.79 0.03 4.35
CA GLN A 116 -13.90 -0.54 3.34
C GLN A 116 -12.63 0.31 3.27
N ARG A 117 -11.51 -0.29 3.68
CA ARG A 117 -10.19 0.33 3.65
C ARG A 117 -9.61 0.24 2.23
N SER A 118 -10.28 0.90 1.28
CA SER A 118 -9.93 0.87 -0.14
C SER A 118 -8.99 2.01 -0.51
N ASP A 119 -7.96 1.76 -1.30
CA ASP A 119 -7.22 2.84 -1.96
C ASP A 119 -6.39 3.73 -1.03
N PHE A 120 -6.05 3.24 0.18
CA PHE A 120 -5.23 3.96 1.17
C PHE A 120 -3.80 3.45 1.29
N PHE A 121 -3.64 2.12 1.17
CA PHE A 121 -2.38 1.44 1.39
C PHE A 121 -1.65 1.22 0.08
N ILE A 122 -0.34 1.20 0.13
CA ILE A 122 0.47 0.73 -0.98
C ILE A 122 0.88 -0.70 -0.71
N LYS A 123 0.85 -1.52 -1.75
CA LYS A 123 1.40 -2.86 -1.77
C LYS A 123 2.43 -2.99 -2.89
N LEU A 124 3.65 -3.32 -2.53
CA LEU A 124 4.67 -3.80 -3.46
C LEU A 124 4.63 -5.31 -3.49
N THR A 125 4.64 -5.90 -4.69
CA THR A 125 4.67 -7.35 -4.89
C THR A 125 5.76 -7.70 -5.88
N THR A 126 6.71 -8.56 -5.50
CA THR A 126 7.69 -9.08 -6.47
C THR A 126 7.01 -10.12 -7.34
N ILE A 127 6.88 -9.85 -8.64
CA ILE A 127 6.21 -10.73 -9.60
C ILE A 127 7.12 -11.88 -10.00
N PHE A 128 8.42 -11.61 -10.19
CA PHE A 128 9.45 -12.63 -10.40
C PHE A 128 10.84 -12.11 -10.02
N GLY A 129 11.78 -13.03 -9.86
CA GLY A 129 13.15 -12.71 -9.49
C GLY A 129 13.31 -12.41 -7.99
N GLN A 130 14.49 -11.94 -7.59
CA GLN A 130 14.79 -11.59 -6.21
C GLN A 130 15.89 -10.54 -6.13
N GLY A 131 15.87 -9.74 -5.06
CA GLY A 131 16.90 -8.75 -4.82
C GLY A 131 16.44 -7.58 -3.98
N ASN A 132 17.31 -6.57 -3.90
CA ASN A 132 16.98 -5.32 -3.23
C ASN A 132 16.16 -4.44 -4.16
N VAL A 133 14.93 -4.15 -3.73
CA VAL A 133 14.06 -3.16 -4.34
C VAL A 133 14.26 -1.86 -3.59
N THR A 134 14.56 -0.78 -4.32
CA THR A 134 14.60 0.57 -3.75
C THR A 134 13.40 1.34 -4.23
N PHE A 135 12.63 1.93 -3.34
CA PHE A 135 11.44 2.71 -3.72
C PHE A 135 11.45 4.04 -2.99
N THR A 136 11.10 5.10 -3.72
CA THR A 136 10.96 6.45 -3.20
C THR A 136 9.49 6.79 -3.14
N THR A 137 9.10 7.27 -1.97
CA THR A 137 7.74 7.60 -1.65
C THR A 137 7.58 9.14 -1.70
N PRO A 138 6.54 9.69 -2.36
CA PRO A 138 6.45 11.13 -2.69
C PRO A 138 6.04 12.02 -1.51
N THR A 139 6.63 13.20 -1.34
CA THR A 139 6.29 14.08 -0.20
C THR A 139 4.86 14.61 -0.18
N SER A 140 4.19 14.65 -1.33
CA SER A 140 2.85 15.19 -1.52
C SER A 140 2.15 14.50 -2.68
N PRO A 141 0.82 14.65 -2.83
CA PRO A 141 0.14 14.33 -4.07
C PRO A 141 0.73 15.10 -5.25
N ASP A 142 0.51 14.57 -6.45
CA ASP A 142 0.86 15.23 -7.69
C ASP A 142 -0.03 16.46 -7.94
N PHE A 143 0.49 17.43 -8.70
CA PHE A 143 -0.31 18.56 -9.14
C PHE A 143 -1.42 18.09 -10.09
N LYS A 144 -2.49 18.88 -10.17
CA LYS A 144 -3.54 18.65 -11.16
C LYS A 144 -2.93 18.65 -12.57
N ASP A 145 -3.31 17.65 -13.38
CA ASP A 145 -2.87 17.46 -14.77
C ASP A 145 -1.38 17.11 -14.95
N ALA A 146 -0.76 16.43 -13.98
CA ALA A 146 0.64 15.99 -14.05
C ALA A 146 0.90 14.79 -14.97
N HIS A 147 -0.14 14.03 -15.34
CA HIS A 147 -0.09 12.81 -16.15
C HIS A 147 -1.14 12.83 -17.26
#